data_AF-A0A5B7C746-F1
#
_entry.id   AF-A0A5B7C746-F1
#
_cell.length_a   1.000
_cell.length_b   1.000
_cell.length_c   1.000
_cell.angle_alpha   90.00
_cell.angle_beta   90.00
_cell.angle_gamma   90.00
#
_symmetry.space_group_name_H-M   'P 1'
#
loop_
_entity.id
_entity.type
_entity.pdbx_description
1 polymer ?
#
loop_
_entity_poly.entity_id
_entity_poly.type
_entity_poly.pdbx_seq_one_letter_code
_entity_poly.pdbx_strand_id
1 'polypeptide(L)'
;APVGHIDLSLWERFYLNGIGNLNLSELDYWPPQDRDVNQRSLSLPAAGLLSECKTLRKLFIHGTANEHFMMFFLRIPNLRDVQLREDYYPAPDNDTSTELRVDSCLRFEDALNSRHIPD
;
A
#
# COMPACT_ATOMS: atom_id res chain seq x y z
N ALA A 1 8.69 3.55 18.07
CA ALA A 1 9.20 2.16 18.07
C ALA A 1 10.00 1.90 19.35
N PRO A 2 10.11 0.65 19.83
CA PRO A 2 11.04 0.29 20.89
C PRO A 2 12.48 0.76 20.58
N VAL A 3 13.26 1.06 21.61
CA VAL A 3 14.65 1.54 21.46
C VAL A 3 15.48 0.45 20.75
N GLY A 4 15.99 0.75 19.55
CA GLY A 4 16.82 -0.16 18.75
C GLY A 4 16.19 -0.67 17.45
N HIS A 5 14.87 -0.51 17.25
CA HIS A 5 14.23 -0.80 15.96
C HIS A 5 14.27 0.42 15.03
N ILE A 6 14.66 0.18 13.77
CA ILE A 6 14.66 1.21 12.74
C ILE A 6 13.21 1.54 12.40
N ASP A 7 12.83 2.80 12.54
CA ASP A 7 11.52 3.26 12.10
C ASP A 7 11.49 3.36 10.57
N LEU A 8 10.99 2.30 9.93
CA LEU A 8 10.85 2.22 8.48
C LEU A 8 9.88 3.27 7.91
N SER A 9 8.93 3.76 8.71
CA SER A 9 7.95 4.76 8.26
C SER A 9 8.59 6.11 7.92
N LEU A 10 9.68 6.48 8.61
CA LEU A 10 10.45 7.69 8.31
C LEU A 10 11.15 7.58 6.96
N TRP A 11 11.65 6.39 6.62
CA TRP A 11 12.28 6.13 5.33
C TRP A 11 11.25 6.18 4.20
N GLU A 12 10.10 5.54 4.36
CA GLU A 12 9.04 5.61 3.35
C GLU A 12 8.58 7.06 3.13
N ARG A 13 8.40 7.83 4.20
CA ARG A 13 8.08 9.26 4.10
C ARG A 13 9.15 10.05 3.34
N PHE A 14 10.42 9.77 3.60
CA PHE A 14 11.53 10.45 2.92
C PHE A 14 11.53 10.14 1.42
N TYR A 15 11.41 8.87 1.04
CA TYR A 15 11.47 8.44 -0.36
C TYR A 15 10.24 8.81 -1.19
N LEU A 16 9.05 8.75 -0.59
CA LEU A 16 7.80 9.09 -1.27
C LEU A 16 7.47 10.59 -1.26
N ASN A 17 8.31 11.41 -0.62
CA ASN A 17 8.06 12.85 -0.53
C ASN A 17 7.98 13.48 -1.92
N GLY A 18 6.88 14.17 -2.20
CA GLY A 18 6.64 14.83 -3.48
C GLY A 18 6.12 13.91 -4.60
N ILE A 19 5.86 12.62 -4.33
CA ILE A 19 5.34 11.68 -5.35
C ILE A 19 4.00 12.15 -5.94
N GLY A 20 3.15 12.82 -5.15
CA GLY A 20 1.89 13.38 -5.62
C GLY A 20 2.01 14.47 -6.69
N ASN A 21 3.21 15.07 -6.86
CA ASN A 21 3.47 16.05 -7.91
C ASN A 21 3.79 15.40 -9.27
N LEU A 22 3.92 14.07 -9.31
CA LEU A 22 4.21 13.32 -10.51
C LEU A 22 2.91 12.90 -11.20
N ASN A 23 2.88 13.01 -12.53
CA ASN A 23 1.76 12.53 -13.34
C ASN A 23 1.92 11.03 -13.66
N LEU A 24 1.93 10.20 -12.61
CA LEU A 24 2.06 8.74 -12.74
C LEU A 24 0.72 8.13 -13.14
N SER A 25 0.74 7.23 -14.13
CA SER A 25 -0.42 6.40 -14.49
C SER A 25 -0.38 5.03 -13.80
N GLU A 26 0.82 4.51 -13.54
CA GLU A 26 1.08 3.20 -12.98
C GLU A 26 2.24 3.30 -11.99
N LEU A 27 2.14 2.60 -10.86
CA LEU A 27 3.17 2.57 -9.83
C LEU A 27 3.25 1.17 -9.22
N ASP A 28 4.44 0.59 -9.30
CA ASP A 28 4.84 -0.57 -8.53
C ASP A 28 5.69 -0.08 -7.34
N TYR A 29 5.22 -0.34 -6.13
CA TYR A 29 5.86 0.09 -4.90
C TYR A 29 6.31 -1.11 -4.07
N TRP A 30 7.58 -1.14 -3.68
CA TRP A 30 8.15 -2.15 -2.79
C TRP A 30 8.42 -1.50 -1.42
N PRO A 31 7.56 -1.74 -0.41
CA PRO A 31 7.82 -1.29 0.95
C PRO A 31 9.14 -1.87 1.48
N PRO A 32 9.83 -1.16 2.40
CA PRO A 32 11.03 -1.67 3.02
C PRO A 32 10.75 -2.97 3.78
N GLN A 33 11.71 -3.88 3.75
CA GLN A 33 11.61 -5.16 4.45
C GLN A 33 12.01 -4.99 5.92
N ASP A 34 11.10 -5.36 6.82
CA ASP A 34 11.44 -5.63 8.19
C ASP A 34 12.05 -7.03 8.28
N ARG A 35 13.30 -7.10 8.72
CA ARG A 35 14.08 -8.35 8.79
C ARG A 35 13.67 -9.24 9.94
N ASP A 36 13.07 -8.68 11.00
CA ASP A 36 12.73 -9.42 12.21
C ASP A 36 11.44 -10.23 12.02
N VAL A 37 10.50 -9.70 11.22
CA VAL A 37 9.20 -10.33 10.91
C VAL A 37 9.10 -10.89 9.49
N ASN A 38 10.16 -10.77 8.68
CA ASN A 38 10.17 -11.17 7.27
C ASN A 38 8.94 -10.66 6.49
N GLN A 39 8.61 -9.38 6.69
CA GLN A 39 7.41 -8.78 6.12
C GLN A 39 7.74 -7.42 5.50
N ARG A 40 7.05 -7.10 4.41
CA ARG A 40 7.02 -5.77 3.80
C ARG A 40 5.62 -5.20 4.01
N SER A 41 5.48 -4.22 4.89
CA SER A 41 4.19 -3.58 5.16
C SER A 41 4.24 -2.11 4.80
N LEU A 42 3.19 -1.65 4.11
CA LEU A 42 3.00 -0.25 3.81
C LEU A 42 2.67 0.52 5.11
N SER A 43 3.46 1.52 5.46
CA SER A 43 3.13 2.37 6.61
C SER A 43 2.05 3.41 6.31
N LEU A 44 1.46 3.96 7.38
CA LEU A 44 0.47 5.04 7.29
C LEU A 44 0.98 6.27 6.51
N PRO A 45 2.20 6.80 6.76
CA PRO A 45 2.74 7.89 5.94
C PRO A 45 2.82 7.57 4.46
N ALA A 46 3.22 6.35 4.11
CA ALA A 46 3.32 5.90 2.72
C ALA A 46 1.93 5.88 2.07
N ALA A 47 0.93 5.26 2.71
CA ALA A 47 -0.45 5.26 2.24
C ALA A 47 -1.01 6.67 2.03
N GLY A 48 -0.71 7.59 2.96
CA GLY A 48 -1.10 9.00 2.85
C GLY A 48 -0.51 9.67 1.62
N LEU A 49 0.81 9.57 1.41
CA LEU A 49 1.51 10.18 0.28
C LEU A 49 1.08 9.57 -1.06
N LEU A 50 0.92 8.25 -1.13
CA LEU A 50 0.44 7.57 -2.34
C LEU A 50 -0.98 8.02 -2.73
N SER A 51 -1.84 8.35 -1.75
CA SER A 51 -3.19 8.88 -2.00
C SER A 51 -3.22 10.27 -2.68
N GLU A 52 -2.08 10.95 -2.73
CA GLU A 52 -1.93 12.25 -3.38
C GLU A 52 -1.70 12.14 -4.90
N CYS A 53 -1.35 10.95 -5.41
CA CYS A 53 -1.10 10.70 -6.85
C CYS A 53 -2.40 10.70 -7.67
N LYS A 54 -2.93 11.88 -8.04
CA LYS A 54 -4.28 12.02 -8.62
C LYS A 54 -4.48 11.41 -10.02
N THR A 55 -3.40 11.24 -10.78
CA THR A 55 -3.44 10.65 -12.13
C THR A 55 -3.30 9.13 -12.12
N LEU A 56 -3.03 8.53 -10.95
CA LEU A 56 -2.71 7.12 -10.85
C LEU A 56 -3.93 6.26 -11.20
N ARG A 57 -3.71 5.32 -12.12
CA ARG A 57 -4.71 4.36 -12.59
C ARG A 57 -4.44 2.95 -12.08
N LYS A 58 -3.18 2.59 -11.88
CA LYS A 58 -2.77 1.30 -11.32
C LYS A 58 -1.77 1.46 -10.18
N LEU A 59 -1.99 0.70 -9.10
CA LEU A 59 -1.12 0.65 -7.94
C LEU A 59 -0.85 -0.81 -7.54
N PHE A 60 0.40 -1.23 -7.64
CA PHE A 60 0.86 -2.53 -7.16
C PHE A 60 1.75 -2.33 -5.95
N ILE A 61 1.42 -2.96 -4.82
CA ILE A 61 2.24 -2.92 -3.61
C ILE A 61 2.83 -4.30 -3.41
N HIS A 62 4.15 -4.41 -3.51
CA HIS A 62 4.92 -5.64 -3.36
C HIS A 62 5.21 -5.93 -1.89
N GLY A 63 4.13 -6.18 -1.17
CA GLY A 63 4.04 -6.39 0.26
C GLY A 63 2.59 -6.48 0.67
N THR A 64 2.34 -6.17 1.93
CA THR A 64 1.00 -6.10 2.52
C THR A 64 0.72 -4.69 3.06
N ALA A 65 -0.50 -4.47 3.53
CA ALA A 65 -0.91 -3.21 4.11
C ALA A 65 -2.04 -3.44 5.11
N ASN A 66 -2.13 -2.55 6.10
CA ASN A 66 -3.25 -2.57 7.03
C ASN A 66 -4.55 -2.25 6.29
N GLU A 67 -5.65 -2.91 6.67
CA GLU A 67 -6.96 -2.73 6.05
C GLU A 67 -7.44 -1.27 6.02
N HIS A 68 -7.15 -0.50 7.08
CA HIS A 68 -7.56 0.89 7.18
C HIS A 68 -6.75 1.79 6.23
N PHE A 69 -5.53 1.38 5.88
CA PHE A 69 -4.66 2.16 4.99
C PHE A 69 -5.09 2.03 3.53
N MET A 70 -5.63 0.87 3.12
CA MET A 70 -6.17 0.70 1.76
C MET A 70 -7.28 1.69 1.44
N MET A 71 -8.09 2.07 2.43
CA MET A 71 -9.20 3.00 2.24
C MET A 71 -8.75 4.39 1.80
N PHE A 72 -7.48 4.78 2.04
CA PHE A 72 -6.93 6.03 1.52
C PHE A 72 -6.88 6.06 -0.01
N PHE A 73 -6.71 4.91 -0.66
CA PHE A 73 -6.58 4.81 -2.12
C PHE A 73 -7.89 5.07 -2.85
N LEU A 74 -9.04 4.93 -2.18
CA LEU A 74 -10.33 5.31 -2.73
C LEU A 74 -10.43 6.82 -3.04
N ARG A 75 -9.55 7.64 -2.43
CA ARG A 75 -9.46 9.09 -2.68
C ARG A 75 -8.69 9.44 -3.97
N ILE A 76 -8.07 8.46 -4.62
CA ILE A 76 -7.43 8.64 -5.92
C ILE A 76 -8.51 8.48 -7.00
N PRO A 77 -8.83 9.55 -7.76
CA PRO A 77 -10.05 9.60 -8.56
C PRO A 77 -10.07 8.60 -9.73
N ASN A 78 -8.93 8.38 -10.37
CA ASN A 78 -8.85 7.54 -11.59
C ASN A 78 -8.28 6.14 -11.33
N LEU A 79 -8.09 5.78 -10.06
CA LEU A 79 -7.50 4.49 -9.69
C LEU A 79 -8.47 3.37 -10.03
N ARG A 80 -8.01 2.37 -10.77
CA ARG A 80 -8.82 1.23 -11.22
C ARG A 80 -8.28 -0.08 -10.65
N ASP A 81 -6.98 -0.28 -10.79
CA ASP A 81 -6.34 -1.53 -10.43
C ASP A 81 -5.49 -1.30 -9.17
N VAL A 82 -5.78 -2.04 -8.10
CA VAL A 82 -4.98 -2.04 -6.88
C VAL A 82 -4.74 -3.48 -6.47
N GLN A 83 -3.48 -3.86 -6.25
CA GLN A 83 -3.15 -5.22 -5.82
C GLN A 83 -2.03 -5.21 -4.78
N LEU A 84 -2.20 -6.04 -3.74
CA LEU A 84 -1.13 -6.41 -2.82
C LEU A 84 -0.48 -7.70 -3.34
N ARG A 85 0.85 -7.73 -3.42
CA ARG A 85 1.64 -8.83 -3.95
C ARG A 85 2.74 -9.20 -2.96
N GLU A 86 2.60 -10.33 -2.29
CA GLU A 86 3.67 -10.89 -1.45
C GLU A 86 4.59 -11.79 -2.30
N ASP A 87 5.09 -11.25 -3.41
CA ASP A 87 5.86 -11.97 -4.42
C ASP A 87 7.37 -12.07 -4.11
N TYR A 88 7.71 -12.20 -2.82
CA TYR A 88 9.08 -12.34 -2.31
C TYR A 88 9.28 -13.65 -1.55
N TYR A 89 10.52 -14.16 -1.58
CA TYR A 89 10.92 -15.37 -0.87
C TYR A 89 11.73 -15.04 0.40
N PRO A 90 11.48 -15.70 1.55
CA PRO A 90 10.37 -16.63 1.78
C PRO A 90 9.04 -15.87 1.93
N ALA A 91 7.95 -16.48 1.45
CA ALA A 91 6.62 -15.90 1.61
C ALA A 91 6.26 -15.80 3.10
N PRO A 92 5.65 -14.69 3.56
CA PRO A 92 5.27 -14.51 4.95
C PRO A 92 4.17 -15.49 5.37
N ASP A 93 4.20 -15.93 6.63
CA ASP A 93 3.17 -16.80 7.21
C ASP A 93 1.95 -15.96 7.66
N ASN A 94 0.80 -16.16 7.01
CA ASN A 94 -0.41 -15.35 7.21
C ASN A 94 -1.17 -15.59 8.54
N ASP A 95 -0.74 -16.54 9.37
CA ASP A 95 -1.55 -17.09 10.46
C ASP A 95 -1.66 -16.19 11.73
N THR A 96 -0.87 -15.11 11.82
CA THR A 96 -0.83 -14.24 13.02
C THR A 96 -0.92 -12.75 12.75
N SER A 97 -1.17 -12.35 11.51
CA SER A 97 -1.06 -10.95 11.09
C SER A 97 -2.34 -10.14 11.32
N THR A 98 -2.18 -8.87 11.75
CA THR A 98 -3.25 -7.85 11.72
C THR A 98 -3.40 -7.19 10.34
N GLU A 99 -2.61 -7.65 9.37
CA GLU A 99 -2.66 -7.21 7.98
C GLU A 99 -3.87 -7.79 7.26
N LEU A 100 -4.13 -7.29 6.06
CA LEU A 100 -5.38 -7.50 5.32
C LEU A 100 -5.81 -8.97 5.22
N ARG A 101 -6.88 -9.30 5.94
CA ARG A 101 -7.56 -10.60 5.84
C ARG A 101 -8.30 -10.68 4.51
N VAL A 102 -8.46 -11.89 3.97
CA VAL A 102 -9.14 -12.14 2.67
C VAL A 102 -10.49 -11.41 2.55
N ASP A 103 -11.31 -11.44 3.60
CA ASP A 103 -12.62 -10.75 3.62
C ASP A 103 -12.51 -9.23 3.55
N SER A 104 -11.40 -8.67 4.04
CA SER A 104 -11.14 -7.23 4.00
C SER A 104 -10.68 -6.79 2.61
N CYS A 105 -9.99 -7.66 1.86
CA CYS A 105 -9.65 -7.41 0.46
C CYS A 105 -10.93 -7.28 -0.36
N LEU A 106 -11.89 -8.20 -0.18
CA LEU A 106 -13.17 -8.17 -0.89
C LEU A 106 -13.93 -6.87 -0.63
N ARG A 107 -14.02 -6.43 0.63
CA ARG A 107 -14.67 -5.14 0.97
C ARG A 107 -14.02 -3.94 0.29
N PHE A 108 -12.69 -3.93 0.21
CA PHE A 108 -11.97 -2.87 -0.47
C PHE A 108 -12.19 -2.92 -1.99
N GLU A 109 -12.11 -4.12 -2.60
CA GLU A 109 -12.36 -4.33 -4.02
C GLU A 109 -13.78 -3.91 -4.42
N ASP A 110 -14.79 -4.30 -3.64
CA ASP A 110 -16.17 -3.87 -3.86
C ASP A 110 -16.30 -2.34 -3.81
N ALA A 111 -15.68 -1.70 -2.81
CA ALA A 111 -15.67 -0.25 -2.70
C ALA A 111 -14.93 0.41 -3.88
N LEU A 112 -13.81 -0.15 -4.31
CA LEU A 112 -13.02 0.31 -5.45
C LEU A 112 -13.83 0.26 -6.75
N ASN A 113 -14.48 -0.88 -7.00
CA ASN A 113 -15.28 -1.19 -8.18
C ASN A 113 -16.63 -0.44 -8.21
N SER A 114 -17.17 -0.04 -7.05
CA SER A 114 -18.41 0.74 -6.98
C SER A 114 -18.28 2.19 -7.44
N ARG A 115 -17.05 2.71 -7.60
CA ARG A 115 -16.80 4.09 -8.00
C ARG A 115 -17.01 4.27 -9.50
N HIS A 116 -17.61 5.39 -9.88
CA HIS A 116 -17.74 5.76 -11.28
C HIS A 116 -16.43 6.38 -11.78
N ILE A 117 -15.61 5.58 -12.47
CA ILE A 117 -14.34 5.98 -13.04
C ILE A 117 -14.41 5.95 -14.58
N PRO A 118 -13.65 6.81 -15.29
CA PRO A 118 -13.58 6.75 -16.75
C PRO A 118 -13.01 5.41 -17.26
N ASP A 119 -13.55 4.96 -18.39
CA ASP A 119 -13.12 3.72 -19.06
C ASP A 119 -11.64 3.69 -19.45
#